data_AF-A0A1V2TFN3-F1
#
_entry.id   AF-A0A1V2TFN3-F1
#
_cell.length_a   1.000
_cell.length_b   1.000
_cell.length_c   1.000
_cell.angle_alpha   90.00
_cell.angle_beta   90.00
_cell.angle_gamma   90.00
#
_symmetry.space_group_name_H-M   'P 1'
#
loop_
_entity.id
_entity.type
_entity.pdbx_description
1 polymer ?
#
loop_
_entity_poly.entity_id
_entity_poly.type
_entity_poly.pdbx_seq_one_letter_code
_entity_poly.pdbx_strand_id
1 'polypeptide(L)'
;MNESQIDLAHTVALGSIDDEDHHAVQKMLDHEDPALREAFIIEIHRTREALSALATATAAQPPAGLRARLLAAINAEQPPVAS
;
A
#
# COMPACT_ATOMS: atom_id res chain seq x y z
N MET A 1 7.02 18.94 -6.63
CA MET A 1 7.87 17.75 -6.41
C MET A 1 8.96 17.74 -7.45
N ASN A 2 10.17 17.35 -7.06
CA ASN A 2 11.24 17.06 -8.01
C ASN A 2 11.16 15.59 -8.47
N GLU A 3 12.00 15.22 -9.45
CA GLU A 3 12.03 13.88 -10.05
C GLU A 3 12.28 12.78 -9.00
N SER A 4 13.27 12.94 -8.12
CA SER A 4 13.57 11.97 -7.07
C SER A 4 12.40 11.73 -6.09
N GLN A 5 11.56 12.73 -5.85
CA GLN A 5 10.39 12.61 -4.99
C GLN A 5 9.25 11.89 -5.70
N ILE A 6 9.15 12.03 -7.02
CA ILE A 6 8.18 11.29 -7.85
C ILE A 6 8.60 9.82 -7.91
N ASP A 7 9.88 9.54 -8.15
CA ASP A 7 10.41 8.17 -8.16
C ASP A 7 10.17 7.47 -6.83
N LEU A 8 10.44 8.15 -5.71
CA LEU A 8 10.15 7.64 -4.38
C LEU A 8 8.66 7.32 -4.18
N ALA A 9 7.76 8.17 -4.70
CA ALA A 9 6.32 7.92 -4.61
C ALA A 9 5.90 6.66 -5.38
N HIS A 10 6.54 6.40 -6.54
CA HIS A 10 6.29 5.18 -7.32
C HIS A 10 6.86 3.94 -6.63
N THR A 11 8.08 4.00 -6.10
CA THR A 11 8.68 2.92 -5.30
C THR A 11 7.80 2.54 -4.11
N VAL A 12 7.26 3.56 -3.43
CA VAL A 12 6.30 3.38 -2.33
C VAL A 12 5.01 2.72 -2.79
N ALA A 13 4.44 3.18 -3.91
CA ALA A 13 3.22 2.62 -4.45
C ALA A 13 3.36 1.15 -4.86
N LEU A 14 4.55 0.76 -5.37
CA LEU A 14 4.91 -0.60 -5.74
C LEU A 14 5.21 -1.52 -4.54
N GLY A 15 5.29 -0.97 -3.32
CA GLY A 15 5.68 -1.71 -2.12
C GLY A 15 7.13 -2.23 -2.18
N SER A 16 7.99 -1.57 -2.97
CA SER A 16 9.39 -1.95 -3.20
C SER A 16 10.37 -1.09 -2.39
N ILE A 17 9.93 -0.59 -1.24
CA ILE A 17 10.68 0.30 -0.35
C ILE A 17 11.74 -0.52 0.39
N ASP A 18 12.99 -0.04 0.42
CA ASP A 18 14.03 -0.55 1.32
C ASP A 18 14.23 0.34 2.56
N ASP A 19 15.16 0.00 3.44
CA ASP A 19 15.41 0.76 4.67
C ASP A 19 15.86 2.21 4.41
N GLU A 20 16.55 2.47 3.28
CA GLU A 20 16.98 3.81 2.88
C GLU A 20 15.78 4.64 2.40
N ASP A 21 14.92 4.03 1.59
CA ASP A 21 13.67 4.64 1.12
C ASP A 21 12.71 4.92 2.28
N HIS A 22 12.67 4.07 3.31
CA HIS A 22 11.86 4.31 4.51
C HIS A 22 12.21 5.65 5.18
N HIS A 23 13.51 5.97 5.26
CA HIS A 23 13.96 7.24 5.81
C HIS A 23 13.61 8.43 4.90
N ALA A 24 13.72 8.26 3.59
CA ALA A 24 13.34 9.28 2.61
C ALA A 24 11.83 9.57 2.63
N VAL A 25 11.01 8.53 2.78
CA VAL A 25 9.54 8.64 2.93
C VAL A 25 9.21 9.39 4.21
N GLN A 26 9.85 9.05 5.34
CA GLN A 26 9.60 9.74 6.60
C GLN A 26 9.96 11.23 6.49
N LYS A 27 11.10 11.57 5.88
CA LYS A 27 11.48 12.97 5.60
C LYS A 27 10.45 13.69 4.72
N MET A 28 9.88 13.01 3.74
CA MET A 28 8.83 13.57 2.89
C MET A 28 7.54 13.83 3.69
N LEU A 29 7.14 12.90 4.54
CA LEU A 29 5.94 13.03 5.39
C LEU A 29 6.11 14.07 6.50
N ASP A 30 7.33 14.32 6.95
CA ASP A 30 7.66 15.36 7.94
C ASP A 30 8.04 16.70 7.31
N HIS A 31 8.06 16.80 5.97
CA HIS A 31 8.47 18.01 5.26
C HIS A 31 7.60 19.19 5.65
N GLU A 32 8.14 20.40 5.84
CA GLU A 32 7.38 21.54 6.38
C GLU A 32 6.22 21.99 5.46
N ASP A 33 6.45 21.97 4.13
CA ASP A 33 5.44 22.34 3.12
C ASP A 33 4.31 21.29 3.00
N PRO A 34 3.07 21.61 3.44
CA PRO A 34 1.93 20.69 3.33
C PRO A 34 1.52 20.39 1.89
N ALA A 35 1.68 21.33 0.96
CA ALA A 35 1.30 21.12 -0.44
C ALA A 35 2.21 20.07 -1.09
N LEU A 36 3.49 20.05 -0.71
CA LEU A 36 4.43 19.04 -1.18
C LEU A 36 4.06 17.64 -0.66
N ARG A 37 3.68 17.53 0.62
CA ARG A 37 3.24 16.25 1.21
C ARG A 37 1.98 15.72 0.54
N GLU A 38 1.01 16.60 0.31
CA GLU A 38 -0.23 16.24 -0.38
C GLU A 38 0.04 15.77 -1.82
N ALA A 39 0.90 16.49 -2.56
CA ALA A 39 1.29 16.09 -3.90
C ALA A 39 1.94 14.70 -3.92
N PHE A 40 2.79 14.39 -2.94
CA PHE A 40 3.43 13.08 -2.81
C PHE A 40 2.41 11.95 -2.56
N ILE A 41 1.45 12.18 -1.66
CA ILE A 41 0.37 11.21 -1.37
C ILE A 41 -0.53 11.00 -2.59
N ILE A 42 -0.84 12.08 -3.32
CA ILE A 42 -1.63 12.00 -4.57
C ILE A 42 -0.92 11.12 -5.60
N GLU A 43 0.39 11.28 -5.75
CA GLU A 43 1.17 10.50 -6.70
C GLU A 43 1.19 9.00 -6.33
N ILE A 44 1.35 8.67 -5.04
CA ILE A 44 1.22 7.30 -4.53
C ILE A 44 -0.15 6.71 -4.89
N HIS A 45 -1.23 7.46 -4.65
CA HIS A 45 -2.58 7.00 -4.95
C HIS A 45 -2.80 6.77 -6.44
N ARG A 46 -2.33 7.67 -7.31
CA ARG A 46 -2.44 7.51 -8.77
C ARG A 46 -1.77 6.22 -9.26
N THR A 47 -0.56 5.94 -8.76
CA THR A 47 0.13 4.70 -9.12
C THR A 47 -0.60 3.48 -8.59
N ARG A 48 -1.13 3.52 -7.37
CA ARG A 48 -1.96 2.43 -6.81
C ARG A 48 -3.24 2.18 -7.61
N GLU A 49 -3.90 3.21 -8.10
CA GLU A 49 -5.08 3.07 -8.97
C GLU A 49 -4.72 2.37 -10.29
N ALA A 50 -3.59 2.75 -10.90
CA ALA A 50 -3.10 2.06 -12.10
C ALA A 50 -2.79 0.58 -11.83
N LEU A 51 -2.17 0.27 -10.68
CA LEU A 51 -1.89 -1.10 -10.26
C LEU A 51 -3.17 -1.90 -9.94
N SER A 52 -4.22 -1.25 -9.44
CA SER A 52 -5.54 -1.88 -9.21
C SER A 52 -6.17 -2.36 -10.52
N ALA A 53 -6.09 -1.55 -11.57
CA ALA A 53 -6.53 -1.95 -12.91
C ALA A 53 -5.70 -3.14 -13.44
N LEU A 54 -4.38 -3.12 -13.23
CA LEU A 54 -3.49 -4.22 -13.60
C LEU A 54 -3.79 -5.51 -12.83
N ALA A 55 -4.07 -5.42 -11.52
CA ALA A 55 -4.40 -6.56 -10.68
C ALA A 55 -5.66 -7.28 -11.17
N THR A 56 -6.65 -6.52 -11.64
CA THR A 56 -7.85 -7.09 -12.27
C THR A 56 -7.51 -7.85 -13.55
N ALA A 57 -6.65 -7.28 -14.40
CA ALA A 57 -6.25 -7.90 -15.67
C ALA A 57 -5.38 -9.16 -15.48
N THR A 58 -4.66 -9.26 -14.36
CA THR A 58 -3.71 -10.34 -14.06
C THR A 58 -4.24 -11.35 -13.03
N ALA A 59 -5.53 -11.26 -12.69
CA ALA A 59 -6.14 -12.08 -11.66
C ALA A 59 -6.02 -13.58 -11.97
N ALA A 60 -5.49 -14.33 -11.01
CA ALA A 60 -5.41 -15.78 -11.05
C ALA A 60 -6.37 -16.40 -10.03
N GLN A 61 -6.98 -17.53 -10.38
CA GLN A 61 -7.93 -18.20 -9.50
C GLN A 61 -7.20 -18.80 -8.28
N PRO A 62 -7.62 -18.49 -7.04
CA PRO A 62 -6.98 -19.04 -5.85
C PRO A 62 -7.22 -20.55 -5.71
N PRO A 63 -6.36 -21.27 -4.97
CA PRO A 63 -6.55 -22.69 -4.70
C PRO A 63 -7.90 -23.00 -4.04
N ALA A 64 -8.50 -24.12 -4.43
CA ALA A 64 -9.71 -24.62 -3.80
C ALA A 64 -9.50 -24.76 -2.27
N GLY A 65 -10.51 -24.36 -1.49
CA GLY A 65 -10.45 -24.43 -0.03
C GLY A 65 -9.66 -23.30 0.66
N LEU A 66 -8.95 -22.42 -0.06
CA LEU A 66 -8.31 -21.24 0.55
C LEU A 66 -9.34 -20.36 1.28
N ARG A 67 -10.49 -20.10 0.64
CA ARG A 67 -11.59 -19.34 1.23
C ARG A 67 -12.09 -19.94 2.55
N ALA A 68 -12.28 -21.26 2.59
CA ALA A 68 -12.76 -21.95 3.79
C ALA A 68 -11.75 -21.85 4.94
N ARG A 69 -10.45 -22.03 4.65
CA ARG A 69 -9.38 -21.87 5.64
C ARG A 69 -9.28 -20.44 6.18
N LEU A 70 -9.39 -19.44 5.31
CA LEU A 70 -9.36 -18.03 5.72
C LEU A 70 -10.52 -17.69 6.64
N LEU A 71 -11.74 -18.11 6.29
CA LEU A 71 -12.93 -17.88 7.12
C LEU A 71 -12.85 -18.60 8.47
N ALA A 72 -12.29 -19.82 8.51
CA ALA A 72 -12.06 -20.53 9.76
C ALA A 72 -11.06 -19.80 10.67
N ALA A 73 -9.98 -19.24 10.11
CA ALA A 73 -8.99 -18.47 10.86
C ALA A 73 -9.59 -17.19 11.46
N ILE A 74 -10.36 -16.42 10.67
CA ILE A 74 -11.04 -15.21 11.14
C ILE A 74 -12.00 -15.52 12.31
N ASN A 75 -12.75 -16.62 12.23
CA ASN A 75 -13.65 -17.02 13.31
C ASN A 75 -12.90 -17.46 14.58
N ALA A 76 -11.72 -18.06 14.43
CA ALA A 76 -10.89 -18.48 15.56
C ALA A 76 -10.22 -17.30 16.29
N GLU A 77 -10.01 -16.18 15.60
CA GLU A 77 -9.40 -14.95 16.14
C GLU A 77 -10.40 -14.01 16.82
N GLN A 78 -11.71 -14.31 16.83
CA GLN A 78 -12.68 -13.46 17.54
C GLN A 78 -12.40 -13.51 19.05
N PRO A 79 -12.06 -12.38 19.72
CA PRO A 79 -12.03 -12.33 21.17
C PRO A 79 -13.44 -12.60 21.72
N PRO A 80 -13.57 -13.21 22.93
CA PRO A 80 -14.88 -13.51 23.49
C PRO A 80 -15.66 -12.22 23.63
N VAL A 81 -16.83 -12.16 22.99
CA VAL A 81 -17.79 -11.07 23.22
C VAL A 81 -18.12 -11.05 24.71
N ALA A 82 -17.66 -10.01 25.40
CA ALA A 82 -18.09 -9.74 26.77
C ALA A 82 -19.61 -9.57 26.73
N SER A 83 -20.30 -10.53 27.35
CA SER A 83 -21.76 -10.48 27.58
C SER A 83 -22.07 -9.57 28.76
#